data_AF-A0A091F234-F1
#
_entry.id   AF-A0A091F234-F1
#
_cell.length_a   1.000
_cell.length_b   1.000
_cell.length_c   1.000
_cell.angle_alpha   90.00
_cell.angle_beta   90.00
_cell.angle_gamma   90.00
#
_symmetry.space_group_name_H-M   'P 1'
#
loop_
_entity.id
_entity.type
_entity.pdbx_description
1 polymer ?
#
loop_
_entity_poly.entity_id
_entity_poly.type
_entity_poly.pdbx_seq_one_letter_code
_entity_poly.pdbx_strand_id
1 'polypeptide(L)'
;RYNQSRGLHTVQRVYGCDLLSDGSSPGFFQEGYDGRDFISFEPGSQSFVVADGAAQVTRRLQNSDGFPVEHWTNYLKHICPEELREYIGYGREALEHK
;
A
#
# COMPACT_ATOMS: atom_id res chain seq x y z
N ARG A 1 2.02 2.49 20.91
CA ARG A 1 3.08 2.98 20.01
C ARG A 1 3.41 4.45 20.25
N TYR A 2 2.45 5.34 20.46
CA TYR A 2 2.71 6.69 21.00
C TYR A 2 2.14 6.95 22.41
N ASN A 3 1.40 5.98 22.98
CA ASN A 3 0.67 6.16 24.25
C ASN A 3 -0.25 7.40 24.26
N GLN A 4 -0.86 7.68 23.11
CA GLN A 4 -1.79 8.78 22.90
C GLN A 4 -3.22 8.22 22.84
N SER A 5 -4.04 8.60 23.81
CA SER A 5 -5.46 8.22 23.89
C SER A 5 -6.40 9.42 23.92
N ARG A 6 -5.84 10.63 24.00
CA ARG A 6 -6.55 11.90 24.03
C ARG A 6 -6.11 12.74 22.84
N GLY A 7 -7.02 13.59 22.36
CA GLY A 7 -6.79 14.37 21.14
C GLY A 7 -7.28 13.64 19.89
N LEU A 8 -7.24 14.36 18.76
CA LEU A 8 -7.63 13.86 17.45
C LEU A 8 -6.36 13.45 16.70
N HIS A 9 -6.35 12.23 16.20
CA HIS A 9 -5.25 11.67 15.42
C HIS A 9 -5.79 11.13 14.10
N THR A 10 -4.96 11.12 13.07
CA THR A 10 -5.33 10.63 11.76
C THR A 10 -4.47 9.46 11.33
N VAL A 11 -5.09 8.51 10.64
CA VAL A 11 -4.41 7.45 9.89
C VAL A 11 -4.81 7.61 8.44
N GLN A 12 -3.83 7.62 7.55
CA GLN A 12 -4.03 7.69 6.11
C GLN A 12 -3.37 6.49 5.47
N ARG A 13 -4.01 5.89 4.47
CA ARG A 13 -3.45 4.76 3.71
C ARG A 13 -3.56 5.06 2.22
N VAL A 14 -2.47 4.85 1.50
CA VAL A 14 -2.40 4.96 0.05
C VAL A 14 -1.84 3.65 -0.47
N TYR A 15 -2.55 3.01 -1.40
CA TYR A 15 -2.14 1.76 -2.00
C TYR A 15 -2.70 1.62 -3.41
N GLY A 16 -2.05 0.82 -4.24
CA GLY A 16 -2.42 0.63 -5.63
C GLY A 16 -1.23 0.13 -6.45
N CYS A 17 -1.34 0.28 -7.76
CA CYS A 17 -0.32 -0.11 -8.71
C CYS A 17 -0.42 0.78 -9.94
N ASP A 18 0.70 0.89 -10.65
CA ASP A 18 0.74 1.54 -11.95
C ASP A 18 0.77 0.48 -13.07
N LEU A 19 0.40 0.89 -14.29
CA LEU A 19 0.67 0.13 -15.51
C LEU A 19 1.65 0.94 -16.36
N LEU A 20 2.90 0.49 -16.42
CA LEU A 20 3.95 1.18 -17.15
C LEU A 20 4.11 0.63 -18.57
N SER A 21 4.65 1.46 -19.47
CA SER A 21 4.81 1.12 -20.89
C SER A 21 5.79 -0.02 -21.15
N ASP A 22 6.71 -0.28 -20.21
CA ASP A 22 7.64 -1.42 -20.25
C ASP A 22 6.99 -2.74 -19.82
N GLY A 23 5.69 -2.72 -19.52
CA GLY A 23 4.91 -3.87 -19.06
C GLY A 23 5.04 -4.14 -17.57
N SER A 24 5.85 -3.37 -16.84
CA SER A 24 5.93 -3.48 -15.39
C SER A 24 4.67 -2.89 -14.73
N SER A 25 4.37 -3.39 -13.53
CA SER A 25 3.29 -2.88 -12.70
C SER A 25 3.73 -2.73 -11.26
N PRO A 26 4.49 -1.66 -10.94
CA PRO A 26 4.95 -1.44 -9.58
C PRO A 26 3.75 -1.19 -8.67
N GLY A 27 3.62 -2.00 -7.62
CA GLY A 27 2.65 -1.81 -6.58
C GLY A 27 3.22 -0.94 -5.45
N PHE A 28 2.36 -0.17 -4.81
CA PHE A 28 2.71 0.66 -3.66
C PHE A 28 1.71 0.44 -2.52
N PHE A 29 2.21 0.56 -1.29
CA PHE A 29 1.40 0.64 -0.08
C PHE A 29 2.15 1.47 0.95
N GLN A 30 1.46 2.46 1.52
CA GLN A 30 1.99 3.34 2.54
C GLN A 30 0.88 3.75 3.50
N GLU A 31 1.21 3.79 4.78
CA GLU A 31 0.40 4.38 5.84
C GLU A 31 1.13 5.57 6.45
N GLY A 32 0.36 6.62 6.72
CA GLY A 32 0.78 7.79 7.47
C GLY A 32 -0.02 7.95 8.76
N TYR A 33 0.61 8.53 9.76
CA TYR A 33 0.02 8.87 11.06
C TYR A 33 0.23 10.36 11.33
N ASP A 34 -0.85 11.10 11.61
CA ASP A 34 -0.83 12.56 11.80
C ASP A 34 -0.11 13.31 10.66
N GLY A 35 -0.33 12.87 9.43
CA GLY A 35 0.26 13.45 8.21
C GLY A 35 1.76 13.15 8.00
N ARG A 36 2.35 12.23 8.76
CA ARG A 36 3.75 11.80 8.63
C ARG A 36 3.84 10.36 8.19
N ASP A 37 4.90 10.03 7.47
CA ASP A 37 5.19 8.65 7.07
C ASP A 37 5.31 7.75 8.30
N PHE A 38 4.62 6.61 8.25
CA PHE A 38 4.57 5.68 9.36
C PHE A 38 5.16 4.33 8.95
N ILE A 39 4.54 3.65 7.98
CA ILE A 39 4.97 2.33 7.52
C ILE A 39 4.63 2.15 6.04
N SER A 40 5.49 1.49 5.29
CA SER A 40 5.23 1.12 3.89
C SER A 40 5.51 -0.37 3.67
N PHE A 41 5.06 -0.91 2.55
CA PHE A 41 5.33 -2.30 2.16
C PHE A 41 6.18 -2.33 0.90
N GLU A 42 7.24 -3.13 0.93
CA GLU A 42 8.16 -3.32 -0.18
C GLU A 42 7.90 -4.69 -0.82
N PRO A 43 7.19 -4.76 -1.98
CA PRO A 43 6.80 -6.03 -2.59
C PRO A 43 7.97 -6.88 -3.06
N GLY A 44 9.12 -6.26 -3.36
CA GLY A 44 10.33 -6.97 -3.78
C GLY A 44 10.96 -7.79 -2.66
N SER A 45 10.97 -7.22 -1.44
CA SER A 45 11.49 -7.90 -0.24
C SER A 45 10.41 -8.59 0.59
N GLN A 46 9.14 -8.45 0.20
CA GLN A 46 7.96 -8.93 0.94
C GLN A 46 7.99 -8.50 2.40
N SER A 47 8.34 -7.25 2.65
CA SER A 47 8.55 -6.78 4.02
C SER A 47 8.04 -5.37 4.22
N PHE A 48 7.62 -5.08 5.44
CA PHE A 48 7.25 -3.73 5.83
C PHE A 48 8.48 -2.90 6.22
N VAL A 49 8.54 -1.68 5.67
CA VAL A 49 9.58 -0.69 5.94
C VAL A 49 9.02 0.36 6.90
N VAL A 50 9.81 0.66 7.92
CA VAL A 50 9.41 1.50 9.06
C VAL A 50 9.94 2.90 8.86
N ALA A 51 9.08 3.91 8.89
CA ALA A 51 9.48 5.32 8.83
C ALA A 51 9.56 5.98 10.22
N ASP A 52 8.84 5.45 11.22
CA ASP A 52 8.83 5.95 12.60
C ASP A 52 9.24 4.86 13.63
N GLY A 53 9.84 5.19 14.78
CA GLY A 53 10.14 4.20 15.82
C GLY A 53 8.88 3.55 16.44
N ALA A 54 7.85 4.35 16.63
CA ALA A 54 6.49 3.91 16.89
C ALA A 54 5.87 3.23 15.66
N ALA A 55 6.61 3.05 14.56
CA ALA A 55 6.32 2.16 13.45
C ALA A 55 6.95 0.75 13.55
N GLN A 56 7.53 0.34 14.70
CA GLN A 56 8.08 -1.04 14.92
C GLN A 56 7.11 -2.13 15.45
N VAL A 57 6.27 -1.88 16.47
CA VAL A 57 5.21 -2.82 16.97
C VAL A 57 4.22 -3.43 15.92
N THR A 58 3.27 -2.71 15.29
CA THR A 58 2.62 -3.02 13.98
C THR A 58 3.47 -3.80 12.97
N ARG A 59 4.71 -3.43 12.60
CA ARG A 59 5.56 -4.26 11.71
C ARG A 59 5.74 -5.66 12.28
N ARG A 60 6.02 -5.80 13.58
CA ARG A 60 6.14 -7.11 14.24
C ARG A 60 4.81 -7.87 14.20
N LEU A 61 3.68 -7.20 14.44
CA LEU A 61 2.35 -7.80 14.37
C LEU A 61 2.02 -8.30 12.96
N GLN A 62 2.30 -7.47 11.94
CA GLN A 62 2.07 -7.83 10.54
C GLN A 62 2.96 -9.00 10.11
N ASN A 63 4.21 -9.03 10.56
CA ASN A 63 5.14 -10.11 10.24
C ASN A 63 4.86 -11.39 11.03
N SER A 64 4.30 -11.32 12.25
CA SER A 64 3.98 -12.51 13.04
C SER A 64 2.74 -13.25 12.54
N ASP A 65 1.81 -12.53 11.92
CA ASP A 65 0.56 -13.10 11.40
C ASP A 65 0.76 -13.73 10.02
N GLY A 66 1.76 -13.29 9.24
CA GLY A 66 2.11 -13.80 7.91
C GLY A 66 1.09 -13.44 6.81
N PHE A 67 -0.20 -13.52 7.14
CA PHE A 67 -1.33 -13.15 6.30
C PHE A 67 -1.22 -11.74 5.71
N PRO A 68 -0.81 -10.69 6.46
CA PRO A 68 -0.67 -9.36 5.88
C PRO A 68 0.39 -9.30 4.75
N VAL A 69 1.51 -10.01 4.89
CA VAL A 69 2.58 -10.01 3.89
C VAL A 69 2.14 -10.72 2.61
N GLU A 70 1.52 -11.89 2.75
CA GLU A 70 0.99 -12.65 1.62
C GLU A 70 -0.12 -11.87 0.90
N HIS A 71 -1.06 -11.31 1.66
CA HIS A 71 -2.16 -10.53 1.14
C HIS A 71 -1.68 -9.33 0.31
N TRP A 72 -0.79 -8.50 0.87
CA TRP A 72 -0.28 -7.33 0.14
C TRP A 72 0.61 -7.72 -1.03
N THR A 73 1.38 -8.81 -0.92
CA THR A 73 2.12 -9.34 -2.08
C THR A 73 1.17 -9.70 -3.21
N ASN A 74 0.14 -10.49 -2.92
CA ASN A 74 -0.81 -10.97 -3.92
C ASN A 74 -1.61 -9.81 -4.54
N TYR A 75 -2.11 -8.91 -3.69
CA TYR A 75 -2.87 -7.76 -4.15
C TYR A 75 -2.05 -6.88 -5.09
N LEU A 76 -0.84 -6.50 -4.69
CA LEU A 76 -0.01 -5.55 -5.43
C LEU A 76 0.58 -6.15 -6.72
N LYS A 77 0.89 -7.46 -6.74
CA LYS A 77 1.48 -8.13 -7.91
C LYS A 77 0.45 -8.65 -8.91
N HIS A 78 -0.77 -8.98 -8.47
CA HIS A 78 -1.73 -9.70 -9.29
C HIS A 78 -3.09 -9.01 -9.38
N ILE A 79 -3.75 -8.80 -8.23
CA ILE A 79 -5.13 -8.29 -8.21
C ILE A 79 -5.20 -6.87 -8.77
N CYS A 80 -4.40 -5.96 -8.23
CA CYS A 80 -4.42 -4.57 -8.64
C CYS A 80 -4.18 -4.37 -10.15
N PRO A 81 -3.13 -4.95 -10.77
CA PRO A 81 -2.90 -4.74 -12.19
C PRO A 81 -3.93 -5.47 -13.07
N GLU A 82 -4.61 -6.50 -12.58
CA GLU A 82 -5.74 -7.12 -13.28
C GLU A 82 -6.97 -6.19 -13.28
N GLU A 83 -7.41 -5.76 -12.10
CA GLU A 83 -8.54 -4.85 -11.92
C GLU A 83 -8.33 -3.52 -12.66
N LEU A 84 -7.12 -2.96 -12.60
CA LEU A 84 -6.81 -1.69 -13.28
C LEU A 84 -6.92 -1.81 -14.81
N ARG A 85 -6.51 -2.95 -15.40
CA ARG A 85 -6.69 -3.19 -16.84
C ARG A 85 -8.16 -3.30 -17.22
N GLU A 86 -8.95 -3.97 -16.38
CA GLU A 86 -10.40 -4.10 -16.58
C GLU A 86 -11.09 -2.72 -16.52
N TYR A 87 -10.81 -1.91 -15.50
CA TYR A 87 -11.40 -0.57 -15.35
C TYR A 87 -10.98 0.40 -16.46
N ILE A 88 -9.73 0.34 -16.93
CA ILE A 88 -9.32 1.08 -18.12
C ILE A 88 -10.10 0.61 -19.35
N GLY A 89 -10.36 -0.69 -19.47
CA GLY A 89 -11.22 -1.23 -20.53
C GLY A 89 -12.63 -0.63 -20.52
N TYR A 90 -13.26 -0.53 -19.34
CA TYR A 90 -14.59 0.05 -19.18
C TYR A 90 -14.62 1.57 -19.37
N GLY A 91 -13.59 2.28 -18.92
CA GLY A 91 -13.53 3.74 -18.90
C GLY A 91 -12.79 4.37 -20.07
N ARG A 92 -12.34 3.57 -21.05
CA ARG A 92 -11.37 4.00 -22.07
C ARG A 92 -11.70 5.34 -22.71
N GLU A 93 -12.93 5.49 -23.20
CA GLU A 93 -13.37 6.71 -23.90
C GLU A 93 -13.27 7.95 -23.00
N ALA A 94 -13.62 7.83 -21.72
CA ALA A 94 -13.57 8.94 -20.77
C ALA A 94 -12.14 9.22 -20.28
N LEU A 95 -11.30 8.20 -20.16
CA LEU A 95 -9.92 8.30 -19.68
C LEU A 95 -8.94 8.81 -20.75
N GLU A 96 -9.20 8.51 -22.01
CA GLU A 96 -8.37 8.92 -23.15
C GLU A 96 -8.81 10.26 -23.76
N HIS A 97 -9.94 10.83 -23.30
CA HIS A 97 -10.39 12.15 -23.73
C HIS A 97 -9.46 13.24 -23.19
N LYS A 98 -8.87 14.03 -24.10
CA LYS A 98 -8.03 15.20 -23.78
C LYS A 98 -8.84 16.49 -23.73
#